data_AF-A0A352F6L9-F1
#
_entry.id   AF-A0A352F6L9-F1
#
_cell.length_a   1.000
_cell.length_b   1.000
_cell.length_c   1.000
_cell.angle_alpha   90.00
_cell.angle_beta   90.00
_cell.angle_gamma   90.00
#
_symmetry.space_group_name_H-M   'P 1'
#
loop_
_entity.id
_entity.type
_entity.pdbx_description
1 polymer ?
#
loop_
_entity_poly.entity_id
_entity_poly.type
_entity_poly.pdbx_seq_one_letter_code
_entity_poly.pdbx_strand_id
1 'polypeptide(L)'
;MRKAGILIFLFFIQLQLPAQYAIRIQVDSIPTRKAYLFEYIGMKTQMLDSAKVSADGSFAFSLPSTAHPGLYRIVVGPEQFWDFIFNREQIRMRTDFNAIIDSLIVLESQENQLLNEYMQYYVGMNRKAEALQRLAGLYPAGDPFRDQVLRELQKVRASDPEKVTRDIIARYPKSFAAGFLKMELSPKVPSNILKQNEMNYILEHFWDETDFHDTSLMYSPGLPNKIRLYFSLFQRTIPPASLEDAMNKGLDKLMSAAAVNDVLFEFILQDVADWAERTDFDAFFAYLTEFYLAQASCTDEKRKAEIGDIVASYQKTAPGKQVPEIVIPREKDGAVIMSETPSRFKLVVFWASWCPHCTEMLPKLKALYDRYSRNDLEVFAISVDDKKADWENALDRGGYTWINHSELKGWDCSIAYDYGIRATPTMILVDKNRKVVARPRNIAILEQKLGEMGLKPIKLP
;
A
#
# COMPACT_ATOMS: atom_id res chain seq x y z
N MET A 1 -63.31 17.74 -46.43
CA MET A 1 -63.02 16.54 -45.61
C MET A 1 -61.53 16.22 -45.69
N ARG A 2 -60.73 16.70 -44.73
CA ARG A 2 -59.31 16.35 -44.58
C ARG A 2 -59.17 15.65 -43.22
N LYS A 3 -58.76 14.38 -43.23
CA LYS A 3 -58.53 13.57 -42.03
C LYS A 3 -57.17 13.96 -41.44
N ALA A 4 -57.18 14.45 -40.20
CA ALA A 4 -55.98 14.67 -39.41
C ALA A 4 -55.53 13.34 -38.79
N GLY A 5 -54.30 12.91 -39.11
CA GLY A 5 -53.64 11.77 -38.47
C GLY A 5 -52.93 12.24 -37.21
N ILE A 6 -53.30 11.65 -36.07
CA ILE A 6 -52.67 11.89 -34.76
C ILE A 6 -51.34 11.13 -34.73
N LEU A 7 -50.23 11.85 -34.59
CA LEU A 7 -48.90 11.30 -34.39
C LEU A 7 -48.74 10.96 -32.90
N ILE A 8 -48.69 9.67 -32.56
CA ILE A 8 -48.44 9.20 -31.20
C ILE A 8 -46.92 9.30 -30.93
N PHE A 9 -46.54 10.23 -30.06
CA PHE A 9 -45.19 10.28 -29.50
C PHE A 9 -45.02 9.12 -28.50
N LEU A 10 -44.28 8.09 -28.89
CA LEU A 10 -43.83 7.03 -28.00
C LEU A 10 -42.75 7.59 -27.07
N PHE A 11 -43.15 7.90 -25.84
CA PHE A 11 -42.25 8.22 -24.74
C PHE A 11 -41.44 6.96 -24.41
N PHE A 12 -40.15 6.95 -24.77
CA PHE A 12 -39.21 5.95 -24.27
C PHE A 12 -39.02 6.21 -22.77
N ILE A 13 -39.76 5.48 -21.94
CA ILE A 13 -39.46 5.33 -20.52
C ILE A 13 -38.17 4.53 -20.45
N GLN A 14 -37.06 5.19 -20.12
CA GLN A 14 -35.88 4.48 -19.65
C GLN A 14 -36.25 3.78 -18.34
N LEU A 15 -36.46 2.45 -18.41
CA LEU A 15 -36.50 1.62 -17.23
C LEU A 15 -35.12 1.68 -16.56
N GLN A 16 -34.98 2.50 -15.53
CA GLN A 16 -33.93 2.30 -14.54
C GLN A 16 -34.26 1.01 -13.78
N LEU A 17 -33.48 -0.04 -14.01
CA LEU A 17 -33.50 -1.22 -13.13
C LEU A 17 -33.22 -0.75 -11.69
N PRO A 18 -34.05 -1.08 -10.71
CA PRO A 18 -33.83 -0.63 -9.34
C PRO A 18 -32.64 -1.40 -8.74
N ALA A 19 -31.72 -0.66 -8.12
CA ALA A 19 -31.09 -0.97 -6.84
C ALA A 19 -31.42 -2.39 -6.27
N GLN A 20 -30.48 -3.34 -6.35
CA GLN A 20 -30.78 -4.76 -6.10
C GLN A 20 -30.47 -5.24 -4.66
N TYR A 21 -29.49 -4.64 -3.97
CA TYR A 21 -29.15 -4.98 -2.58
C TYR A 21 -29.07 -3.72 -1.71
N ALA A 22 -29.90 -3.63 -0.68
CA ALA A 22 -29.98 -2.44 0.16
C ALA A 22 -29.15 -2.60 1.43
N ILE A 23 -28.37 -1.56 1.72
CA ILE A 23 -27.62 -1.39 2.94
C ILE A 23 -28.29 -0.27 3.72
N ARG A 24 -29.02 -0.59 4.79
CA ARG A 24 -29.74 0.39 5.61
C ARG A 24 -29.08 0.54 6.96
N ILE A 25 -28.75 1.77 7.32
CA ILE A 25 -27.98 2.09 8.51
C ILE A 25 -28.73 3.12 9.33
N GLN A 26 -28.70 2.93 10.65
CA GLN A 26 -29.15 3.90 11.64
C GLN A 26 -27.93 4.30 12.49
N VAL A 27 -27.55 5.57 12.49
CA VAL A 27 -26.50 6.08 13.37
C VAL A 27 -27.08 7.12 14.32
N ASP A 28 -27.18 6.77 15.58
CA ASP A 28 -27.65 7.67 16.63
C ASP A 28 -26.59 8.75 16.89
N SER A 29 -27.04 9.96 17.25
CA SER A 29 -26.15 11.09 17.58
C SER A 29 -25.20 11.53 16.46
N ILE A 30 -25.50 11.20 15.19
CA ILE A 30 -24.68 11.56 14.04
C ILE A 30 -24.74 13.08 13.75
N PRO A 31 -23.59 13.80 13.75
CA PRO A 31 -23.57 15.25 13.55
C PRO A 31 -23.52 15.65 12.06
N THR A 32 -23.18 14.70 11.17
CA THR A 32 -23.06 14.93 9.73
C THR A 32 -24.38 14.72 9.01
N ARG A 33 -24.52 15.36 7.84
CA ARG A 33 -25.65 15.16 6.92
C ARG A 33 -25.33 14.24 5.73
N LYS A 34 -24.11 13.69 5.68
CA LYS A 34 -23.66 12.80 4.61
C LYS A 34 -22.91 11.60 5.17
N ALA A 35 -23.16 10.45 4.58
CA ALA A 35 -22.38 9.24 4.75
C ALA A 35 -21.77 8.84 3.40
N TYR A 36 -20.62 8.18 3.43
CA TYR A 36 -19.89 7.74 2.24
C TYR A 36 -19.64 6.24 2.30
N LEU A 37 -19.78 5.58 1.17
CA LEU A 37 -19.50 4.16 1.00
C LEU A 37 -18.21 3.99 0.21
N PHE A 38 -17.33 3.13 0.71
CA PHE A 38 -16.08 2.78 0.07
C PHE A 38 -15.99 1.26 -0.11
N GLU A 39 -15.34 0.83 -1.19
CA GLU A 39 -14.97 -0.56 -1.42
C GLU A 39 -13.47 -0.77 -1.19
N TYR A 40 -13.09 -2.00 -0.83
CA TYR A 40 -11.69 -2.40 -0.69
C TYR A 40 -11.16 -3.07 -1.95
N ILE A 41 -9.95 -2.69 -2.35
CA ILE A 41 -9.09 -3.47 -3.24
C ILE A 41 -7.72 -3.55 -2.57
N GLY A 42 -7.41 -4.72 -2.01
CA GLY A 42 -6.29 -4.95 -1.12
C GLY A 42 -6.32 -3.99 0.08
N MET A 43 -5.25 -3.22 0.25
CA MET A 43 -5.15 -2.23 1.32
C MET A 43 -5.77 -0.87 0.98
N LYS A 44 -6.16 -0.64 -0.29
CA LYS A 44 -6.67 0.64 -0.77
C LYS A 44 -8.19 0.66 -0.68
N THR A 45 -8.75 1.83 -0.35
CA THR A 45 -10.20 2.07 -0.38
C THR A 45 -10.56 3.04 -1.49
N GLN A 46 -11.63 2.77 -2.22
CA GLN A 46 -12.15 3.65 -3.27
C GLN A 46 -13.58 4.07 -2.95
N MET A 47 -13.90 5.36 -3.11
CA MET A 47 -15.24 5.86 -2.85
C MET A 47 -16.20 5.36 -3.94
N LEU A 48 -17.27 4.69 -3.53
CA LEU A 48 -18.26 4.10 -4.42
C LEU A 48 -19.54 4.93 -4.48
N ASP A 49 -20.02 5.43 -3.34
CA ASP A 49 -21.29 6.15 -3.26
C ASP A 49 -21.35 7.12 -2.07
N SER A 50 -22.35 7.99 -2.05
CA SER A 50 -22.69 8.85 -0.92
C SER A 50 -24.19 8.90 -0.67
N ALA A 51 -24.59 8.91 0.61
CA ALA A 51 -25.98 9.00 1.02
C ALA A 51 -26.22 10.25 1.87
N LYS A 52 -27.41 10.85 1.72
CA LYS A 52 -27.88 11.88 2.66
C LYS A 52 -28.36 11.20 3.93
N VAL A 53 -27.98 11.76 5.07
CA VAL A 53 -28.43 11.32 6.39
C VAL A 53 -29.71 12.06 6.75
N SER A 54 -30.75 11.30 7.10
CA SER A 54 -32.04 11.79 7.56
C SER A 54 -31.93 12.43 8.94
N ALA A 55 -32.96 13.19 9.35
CA ALA A 55 -32.99 13.86 10.65
C ALA A 55 -32.94 12.90 11.85
N ASP A 56 -33.41 11.66 11.66
CA ASP A 56 -33.33 10.59 12.66
C ASP A 56 -31.99 9.87 12.67
N GLY A 57 -31.04 10.19 11.78
CA GLY A 57 -29.75 9.51 11.66
C GLY A 57 -29.75 8.31 10.72
N SER A 58 -30.87 8.02 10.04
CA SER A 58 -30.95 6.94 9.06
C SER A 58 -30.37 7.33 7.70
N PHE A 59 -29.76 6.37 7.01
CA PHE A 59 -29.35 6.47 5.60
C PHE A 59 -29.29 5.09 4.94
N ALA A 60 -29.23 5.06 3.61
CA ALA A 60 -29.10 3.83 2.88
C ALA A 60 -28.24 3.98 1.63
N PHE A 61 -27.55 2.90 1.29
CA PHE A 61 -26.89 2.71 0.01
C PHE A 61 -27.58 1.58 -0.76
N SER A 62 -27.37 1.54 -2.07
CA SER A 62 -27.74 0.38 -2.87
C SER A 62 -26.58 -0.07 -3.72
N LEU A 63 -26.32 -1.37 -3.69
CA LEU A 63 -25.34 -2.01 -4.56
C LEU A 63 -26.02 -2.77 -5.71
N PRO A 64 -25.42 -2.75 -6.92
CA PRO A 64 -25.88 -3.58 -8.03
C PRO A 64 -25.51 -5.05 -7.80
N SER A 65 -26.11 -5.98 -8.55
CA SER A 65 -25.72 -7.40 -8.51
C SER A 65 -24.32 -7.69 -9.01
N THR A 66 -23.74 -6.77 -9.77
CA THR A 66 -22.35 -6.84 -10.22
C THR A 66 -21.35 -6.46 -9.14
N ALA A 67 -21.78 -5.90 -8.00
CA ALA A 67 -20.89 -5.65 -6.88
C ALA A 67 -20.30 -6.96 -6.37
N HIS A 68 -19.00 -6.95 -6.11
CA HIS A 68 -18.25 -8.12 -5.71
C HIS A 68 -18.48 -8.40 -4.21
N PRO A 69 -18.44 -9.67 -3.79
CA PRO A 69 -18.27 -9.99 -2.37
C PRO A 69 -16.96 -9.38 -1.85
N GLY A 70 -16.98 -8.83 -0.65
CA GLY A 70 -15.82 -8.11 -0.13
C GLY A 70 -16.08 -7.41 1.19
N LEU A 71 -15.01 -6.82 1.72
CA LEU A 71 -15.10 -5.83 2.78
C LEU A 71 -15.42 -4.46 2.15
N TYR A 72 -16.29 -3.71 2.81
CA TYR A 72 -16.68 -2.35 2.45
C TYR A 72 -16.59 -1.48 3.70
N ARG A 73 -16.46 -0.17 3.51
CA ARG A 73 -16.35 0.81 4.59
C ARG A 73 -17.41 1.88 4.48
N ILE A 74 -18.06 2.17 5.62
CA ILE A 74 -18.91 3.34 5.76
C ILE A 74 -18.12 4.41 6.51
N VAL A 75 -18.10 5.64 5.97
CA VAL A 75 -17.48 6.81 6.60
C VAL A 75 -18.54 7.87 6.87
N VAL A 76 -18.65 8.28 8.13
CA VAL A 76 -19.59 9.31 8.61
C VAL A 76 -18.88 10.52 9.24
N GLY A 77 -17.55 10.54 9.25
CA GLY A 77 -16.76 11.66 9.72
C GLY A 77 -15.26 11.35 9.73
N PRO A 78 -14.41 12.34 10.08
CA PRO A 78 -12.98 12.11 10.28
C PRO A 78 -12.78 11.05 11.36
N GLU A 79 -12.08 9.97 11.02
CA GLU A 79 -11.86 8.80 11.91
C GLU A 79 -13.14 8.08 12.39
N GLN A 80 -14.30 8.46 11.86
CA GLN A 80 -15.60 7.86 12.20
C GLN A 80 -16.04 6.96 11.04
N PHE A 81 -15.59 5.71 11.10
CA PHE A 81 -15.86 4.70 10.10
C PHE A 81 -15.93 3.31 10.72
N TRP A 82 -16.51 2.37 9.97
CA TRP A 82 -16.42 0.95 10.27
C TRP A 82 -16.50 0.14 8.98
N ASP A 83 -15.97 -1.08 9.08
CA ASP A 83 -15.95 -2.04 7.99
C ASP A 83 -17.07 -3.06 8.15
N PHE A 84 -17.60 -3.52 7.03
CA PHE A 84 -18.68 -4.49 6.95
C PHE A 84 -18.47 -5.39 5.74
N ILE A 85 -19.00 -6.61 5.78
CA ILE A 85 -18.95 -7.56 4.67
C ILE A 85 -20.18 -7.36 3.80
N PHE A 86 -19.98 -7.28 2.50
CA PHE A 86 -21.03 -7.45 1.53
C PHE A 86 -20.79 -8.76 0.78
N ASN A 87 -21.80 -9.64 0.75
CA ASN A 87 -21.80 -10.89 -0.01
C ASN A 87 -23.12 -11.06 -0.78
N ARG A 88 -23.79 -9.93 -1.12
CA ARG A 88 -25.16 -9.88 -1.69
C ARG A 88 -26.28 -10.21 -0.71
N GLU A 89 -26.03 -10.08 0.58
CA GLU A 89 -27.09 -10.03 1.60
C GLU A 89 -27.77 -8.66 1.65
N GLN A 90 -29.00 -8.64 2.18
CA GLN A 90 -29.61 -7.41 2.69
C GLN A 90 -28.94 -7.08 4.02
N ILE A 91 -28.60 -5.80 4.21
CA ILE A 91 -27.83 -5.38 5.39
C ILE A 91 -28.66 -4.35 6.16
N ARG A 92 -28.90 -4.62 7.44
CA ARG A 92 -29.45 -3.65 8.39
C ARG A 92 -28.60 -3.58 9.64
N MET A 93 -28.10 -2.40 9.95
CA MET A 93 -27.26 -2.16 11.13
C MET A 93 -27.69 -0.89 11.86
N ARG A 94 -27.46 -0.86 13.17
CA ARG A 94 -27.62 0.31 14.03
C ARG A 94 -26.36 0.52 14.85
N THR A 95 -25.97 1.76 15.08
CA THR A 95 -24.87 2.13 15.98
C THR A 95 -25.04 3.56 16.51
N ASP A 96 -24.18 4.00 17.43
CA ASP A 96 -24.05 5.37 17.93
C ASP A 96 -22.75 5.99 17.43
N PHE A 97 -22.82 7.25 16.97
CA PHE A 97 -21.67 7.98 16.44
C PHE A 97 -20.49 8.09 17.43
N ASN A 98 -20.76 8.10 18.74
CA ASN A 98 -19.72 8.23 19.77
C ASN A 98 -19.13 6.87 20.21
N ALA A 99 -19.70 5.77 19.74
CA ALA A 99 -19.31 4.42 20.13
C ALA A 99 -19.52 3.43 18.96
N ILE A 100 -19.11 3.81 17.74
CA ILE A 100 -19.49 3.12 16.50
C ILE A 100 -19.27 1.60 16.59
N ILE A 101 -18.07 1.17 16.98
CA ILE A 101 -17.74 -0.25 16.98
C ILE A 101 -18.45 -0.97 18.14
N ASP A 102 -18.55 -0.35 19.32
CA ASP A 102 -19.10 -1.01 20.51
C ASP A 102 -20.60 -1.14 20.49
N SER A 103 -21.27 -0.13 19.96
CA SER A 103 -22.73 -0.05 19.89
C SER A 103 -23.28 -0.63 18.59
N LEU A 104 -22.41 -1.17 17.72
CA LEU A 104 -22.82 -1.79 16.47
C LEU A 104 -23.69 -3.02 16.74
N ILE A 105 -24.93 -2.93 16.29
CA ILE A 105 -25.91 -4.01 16.30
C ILE A 105 -26.24 -4.35 14.85
N VAL A 106 -26.00 -5.60 14.47
CA VAL A 106 -26.36 -6.12 13.15
C VAL A 106 -27.75 -6.75 13.23
N LEU A 107 -28.75 -6.04 12.71
CA LEU A 107 -30.15 -6.44 12.70
C LEU A 107 -30.45 -7.45 11.58
N GLU A 108 -29.74 -7.37 10.47
CA GLU A 108 -29.87 -8.26 9.31
C GLU A 108 -28.53 -8.36 8.57
N SER A 109 -28.06 -9.60 8.37
CA SER A 109 -26.87 -10.06 7.64
C SER A 109 -26.08 -11.07 8.49
N GLN A 110 -25.93 -12.29 8.00
CA GLN A 110 -25.18 -13.34 8.72
C GLN A 110 -23.69 -12.99 8.74
N GLU A 111 -23.11 -12.58 7.60
CA GLU A 111 -21.69 -12.24 7.52
C GLU A 111 -21.29 -11.15 8.52
N ASN A 112 -22.12 -10.11 8.62
CA ASN A 112 -21.83 -8.99 9.52
C ASN A 112 -22.07 -9.34 10.98
N GLN A 113 -22.97 -10.29 11.30
CA GLN A 113 -23.07 -10.83 12.65
C GLN A 113 -21.79 -11.55 13.06
N LEU A 114 -21.20 -12.34 12.16
CA LEU A 114 -19.93 -13.04 12.40
C LEU A 114 -18.76 -12.06 12.54
N LEU A 115 -18.68 -11.05 11.65
CA LEU A 115 -17.66 -10.01 11.75
C LEU A 115 -17.79 -9.21 13.05
N ASN A 116 -19.02 -8.83 13.44
CA ASN A 116 -19.26 -8.10 14.68
C ASN A 116 -18.92 -8.96 15.91
N GLU A 117 -19.24 -10.26 15.91
CA GLU A 117 -18.85 -11.19 16.98
C GLU A 117 -17.32 -11.20 17.18
N TYR A 118 -16.56 -11.30 16.08
CA TYR A 118 -15.10 -11.21 16.09
C TYR A 118 -14.61 -9.85 16.61
N MET A 119 -15.14 -8.75 16.06
CA MET A 119 -14.71 -7.39 16.41
C MET A 119 -14.99 -7.05 17.87
N GLN A 120 -16.15 -7.43 18.39
CA GLN A 120 -16.52 -7.21 19.80
C GLN A 120 -15.59 -7.97 20.76
N TYR A 121 -15.22 -9.20 20.41
CA TYR A 121 -14.23 -9.96 21.18
C TYR A 121 -12.86 -9.26 21.16
N TYR A 122 -12.36 -8.91 19.97
CA TYR A 122 -11.03 -8.31 19.80
C TYR A 122 -10.92 -6.93 20.48
N VAL A 123 -11.89 -6.04 20.24
CA VAL A 123 -11.96 -4.71 20.86
C VAL A 123 -12.16 -4.82 22.36
N GLY A 124 -13.04 -5.72 22.82
CA GLY A 124 -13.29 -5.95 24.24
C GLY A 124 -12.03 -6.42 24.98
N MET A 125 -11.24 -7.30 24.38
CA MET A 125 -9.96 -7.76 24.93
C MET A 125 -8.94 -6.62 25.00
N ASN A 126 -8.75 -5.87 23.92
CA ASN A 126 -7.78 -4.77 23.88
C ASN A 126 -8.11 -3.68 24.91
N ARG A 127 -9.38 -3.33 25.07
CA ARG A 127 -9.82 -2.36 26.09
C ARG A 127 -9.54 -2.83 27.51
N LYS A 128 -9.82 -4.09 27.81
CA LYS A 128 -9.48 -4.68 29.12
C LYS A 128 -7.97 -4.58 29.35
N ALA A 129 -7.17 -4.95 28.34
CA ALA A 129 -5.72 -4.88 28.43
C ALA A 129 -5.23 -3.43 28.63
N GLU A 130 -5.75 -2.46 27.89
CA GLU A 130 -5.41 -1.05 28.05
C GLU A 130 -5.82 -0.48 29.41
N ALA A 131 -7.03 -0.78 29.89
CA ALA A 131 -7.51 -0.31 31.18
C ALA A 131 -6.64 -0.85 32.32
N LEU A 132 -6.30 -2.14 32.28
CA LEU A 132 -5.39 -2.76 33.23
C LEU A 132 -3.97 -2.19 33.11
N GLN A 133 -3.48 -1.93 31.91
CA GLN A 133 -2.17 -1.30 31.68
C GLN A 133 -2.13 0.12 32.26
N ARG A 134 -3.17 0.94 32.03
CA ARG A 134 -3.29 2.29 32.60
C ARG A 134 -3.36 2.24 34.13
N LEU A 135 -4.19 1.35 34.67
CA LEU A 135 -4.35 1.17 36.12
C LEU A 135 -3.02 0.75 36.76
N ALA A 136 -2.28 -0.19 36.18
CA ALA A 136 -0.97 -0.60 36.66
C ALA A 136 0.05 0.55 36.64
N GLY A 137 -0.06 1.48 35.68
CA GLY A 137 0.78 2.66 35.57
C GLY A 137 0.55 3.72 36.65
N LEU A 138 -0.56 3.66 37.39
CA LEU A 138 -0.87 4.58 38.49
C LEU A 138 -0.14 4.22 39.80
N TYR A 139 0.50 3.04 39.88
CA TYR A 139 1.13 2.51 41.08
C TYR A 139 2.64 2.28 40.87
N PRO A 140 3.49 2.49 41.89
CA PRO A 140 4.93 2.32 41.78
C PRO A 140 5.35 0.84 41.67
N ALA A 141 6.62 0.60 41.31
CA ALA A 141 7.17 -0.77 41.29
C ALA A 141 7.25 -1.36 42.70
N GLY A 142 6.89 -2.64 42.85
CA GLY A 142 6.85 -3.33 44.15
C GLY A 142 5.55 -3.16 44.92
N ASP A 143 4.57 -2.40 44.40
CA ASP A 143 3.24 -2.33 44.99
C ASP A 143 2.45 -3.64 44.75
N PRO A 144 1.93 -4.31 45.81
CA PRO A 144 1.20 -5.57 45.66
C PRO A 144 -0.05 -5.49 44.77
N PHE A 145 -0.73 -4.33 44.75
CA PHE A 145 -1.89 -4.10 43.89
C PHE A 145 -1.46 -3.99 42.42
N ARG A 146 -0.34 -3.30 42.14
CA ARG A 146 0.24 -3.28 40.79
C ARG A 146 0.53 -4.68 40.29
N ASP A 147 1.15 -5.52 41.10
CA ASP A 147 1.48 -6.90 40.73
C ASP A 147 0.23 -7.72 40.44
N GLN A 148 -0.85 -7.49 41.20
CA GLN A 148 -2.16 -8.11 40.92
C GLN A 148 -2.74 -7.65 39.58
N VAL A 149 -2.73 -6.35 39.29
CA VAL A 149 -3.23 -5.81 38.02
C VAL A 149 -2.41 -6.34 36.85
N LEU A 150 -1.08 -6.45 36.99
CA LEU A 150 -0.20 -7.03 35.97
C LEU A 150 -0.47 -8.52 35.73
N ARG A 151 -0.81 -9.30 36.78
CA ARG A 151 -1.25 -10.70 36.62
C ARG A 151 -2.56 -10.80 35.85
N GLU A 152 -3.54 -9.94 36.15
CA GLU A 152 -4.80 -9.91 35.39
C GLU A 152 -4.58 -9.48 33.94
N LEU A 153 -3.72 -8.49 33.71
CA LEU A 153 -3.32 -8.09 32.35
C LEU A 153 -2.67 -9.26 31.59
N GLN A 154 -1.81 -10.02 32.26
CA GLN A 154 -1.20 -11.21 31.68
C GLN A 154 -2.26 -12.27 31.33
N LYS A 155 -3.27 -12.49 32.18
CA LYS A 155 -4.38 -13.41 31.87
C LYS A 155 -5.19 -12.96 30.66
N VAL A 156 -5.50 -11.66 30.55
CA VAL A 156 -6.21 -11.09 29.40
C VAL A 156 -5.39 -11.28 28.13
N ARG A 157 -4.07 -11.00 28.17
CA ARG A 157 -3.15 -11.20 27.04
C ARG A 157 -2.88 -12.67 26.71
N ALA A 158 -3.06 -13.57 27.69
CA ALA A 158 -2.93 -15.01 27.53
C ALA A 158 -4.24 -15.68 27.08
N SER A 159 -5.35 -14.94 27.00
CA SER A 159 -6.54 -15.44 26.32
C SER A 159 -6.21 -15.69 24.85
N ASP A 160 -6.71 -16.78 24.28
CA ASP A 160 -6.43 -17.17 22.90
C ASP A 160 -7.39 -16.42 21.96
N PRO A 161 -6.96 -15.32 21.30
CA PRO A 161 -7.82 -14.60 20.38
C PRO A 161 -8.20 -15.44 19.16
N GLU A 162 -7.40 -16.45 18.82
CA GLU A 162 -7.73 -17.37 17.74
C GLU A 162 -8.88 -18.30 18.11
N LYS A 163 -9.22 -18.48 19.39
CA LYS A 163 -10.32 -19.37 19.79
C LYS A 163 -11.65 -18.94 19.20
N VAL A 164 -12.00 -17.66 19.33
CA VAL A 164 -13.25 -17.12 18.76
C VAL A 164 -13.22 -17.18 17.25
N THR A 165 -12.10 -16.80 16.65
CA THR A 165 -11.90 -16.88 15.20
C THR A 165 -12.10 -18.30 14.67
N ARG A 166 -11.46 -19.29 15.29
CA ARG A 166 -11.57 -20.71 14.89
C ARG A 166 -12.97 -21.27 15.14
N ASP A 167 -13.67 -20.84 16.19
CA ASP A 167 -15.06 -21.22 16.43
C ASP A 167 -16.00 -20.68 15.34
N ILE A 168 -15.86 -19.42 14.94
CA ILE A 168 -16.60 -18.83 13.82
C ILE A 168 -16.33 -19.62 12.53
N ILE A 169 -15.06 -19.89 12.21
CA ILE A 169 -14.67 -20.65 11.02
C ILE A 169 -15.25 -22.07 11.05
N ALA A 170 -15.28 -22.73 12.20
CA ALA A 170 -15.83 -24.07 12.34
C ALA A 170 -17.36 -24.10 12.16
N ARG A 171 -18.07 -23.08 12.69
CA ARG A 171 -19.53 -22.96 12.55
C ARG A 171 -19.96 -22.58 11.13
N TYR A 172 -19.16 -21.77 10.42
CA TYR A 172 -19.51 -21.20 9.12
C TYR A 172 -18.38 -21.31 8.08
N PRO A 173 -17.88 -22.51 7.76
CA PRO A 173 -16.64 -22.69 6.99
C PRO A 173 -16.68 -22.18 5.54
N LYS A 174 -17.88 -21.88 5.02
CA LYS A 174 -18.12 -21.39 3.65
C LYS A 174 -18.54 -19.91 3.59
N SER A 175 -18.63 -19.23 4.73
CA SER A 175 -18.98 -17.81 4.75
C SER A 175 -17.79 -16.96 4.30
N PHE A 176 -18.06 -15.77 3.76
CA PHE A 176 -17.01 -14.82 3.44
C PHE A 176 -16.23 -14.42 4.69
N ALA A 177 -16.93 -14.21 5.82
CA ALA A 177 -16.32 -13.91 7.11
C ALA A 177 -15.30 -14.98 7.52
N ALA A 178 -15.61 -16.27 7.35
CA ALA A 178 -14.64 -17.33 7.66
C ALA A 178 -13.41 -17.27 6.73
N GLY A 179 -13.61 -17.02 5.43
CA GLY A 179 -12.51 -16.81 4.48
C GLY A 179 -11.59 -15.65 4.88
N PHE A 180 -12.18 -14.50 5.19
CA PHE A 180 -11.46 -13.32 5.67
C PHE A 180 -10.73 -13.58 6.99
N LEU A 181 -11.41 -14.17 7.99
CA LEU A 181 -10.84 -14.40 9.32
C LEU A 181 -9.71 -15.44 9.33
N LYS A 182 -9.69 -16.40 8.40
CA LYS A 182 -8.53 -17.28 8.17
C LYS A 182 -7.27 -16.48 7.82
N MET A 183 -7.41 -15.28 7.26
CA MET A 183 -6.26 -14.45 6.94
C MET A 183 -5.57 -13.89 8.19
N GLU A 184 -6.31 -13.74 9.28
CA GLU A 184 -5.82 -13.24 10.57
C GLU A 184 -5.15 -14.33 11.43
N LEU A 185 -5.29 -15.61 11.05
CA LEU A 185 -4.74 -16.74 11.80
C LEU A 185 -3.27 -17.05 11.46
N SER A 186 -2.51 -17.43 12.49
CA SER A 186 -1.22 -18.09 12.32
C SER A 186 -1.38 -19.63 12.30
N PRO A 187 -0.46 -20.37 11.68
CA PRO A 187 -0.44 -21.82 11.74
C PRO A 187 -0.37 -22.33 13.17
N LYS A 188 -1.26 -23.25 13.53
CA LYS A 188 -1.23 -23.89 14.84
C LYS A 188 -0.10 -24.90 14.88
N VAL A 189 0.88 -24.67 15.74
CA VAL A 189 2.00 -25.60 15.91
C VAL A 189 1.57 -26.82 16.74
N PRO A 190 1.72 -28.05 16.23
CA PRO A 190 1.45 -29.26 16.99
C PRO A 190 2.34 -29.38 18.22
N SER A 191 1.81 -29.91 19.33
CA SER A 191 2.54 -30.02 20.61
C SER A 191 3.76 -30.95 20.57
N ASN A 192 3.87 -31.80 19.55
CA ASN A 192 5.02 -32.67 19.32
C ASN A 192 6.18 -31.99 18.58
N ILE A 193 6.00 -30.77 18.07
CA ILE A 193 7.08 -30.00 17.46
C ILE A 193 7.96 -29.40 18.57
N LEU A 194 9.26 -29.66 18.48
CA LEU A 194 10.23 -29.08 19.42
C LEU A 194 10.25 -27.56 19.28
N LYS A 195 10.39 -26.84 20.39
CA LYS A 195 10.38 -25.37 20.43
C LYS A 195 11.32 -24.70 19.41
N GLN A 196 12.52 -25.27 19.22
CA GLN A 196 13.51 -24.80 18.26
C GLN A 196 13.08 -24.93 16.78
N ASN A 197 12.10 -25.79 16.49
CA ASN A 197 11.57 -26.05 15.16
C ASN A 197 10.21 -25.37 14.92
N GLU A 198 9.59 -24.76 15.94
CA GLU A 198 8.26 -24.14 15.82
C GLU A 198 8.21 -23.10 14.70
N MET A 199 9.24 -22.25 14.59
CA MET A 199 9.27 -21.22 13.57
C MET A 199 9.38 -21.79 12.15
N ASN A 200 10.19 -22.84 11.97
CA ASN A 200 10.31 -23.52 10.68
C ASN A 200 8.95 -24.13 10.29
N TYR A 201 8.26 -24.76 11.24
CA TYR A 201 6.91 -25.29 11.03
C TYR A 201 5.94 -24.17 10.63
N ILE A 202 5.96 -23.02 11.33
CA ILE A 202 5.10 -21.88 11.00
C ILE A 202 5.36 -21.39 9.58
N LEU A 203 6.61 -21.17 9.18
CA LEU A 203 6.95 -20.73 7.83
C LEU A 203 6.59 -21.78 6.76
N GLU A 204 6.66 -23.06 7.12
CA GLU A 204 6.31 -24.17 6.25
C GLU A 204 4.79 -24.32 6.05
N HIS A 205 4.00 -24.10 7.09
CA HIS A 205 2.54 -24.29 7.04
C HIS A 205 1.76 -22.97 6.97
N PHE A 206 2.44 -21.84 6.68
CA PHE A 206 1.86 -20.49 6.74
C PHE A 206 0.63 -20.29 5.85
N TRP A 207 0.63 -20.95 4.69
CA TRP A 207 -0.35 -20.76 3.64
C TRP A 207 -1.37 -21.90 3.53
N ASP A 208 -1.27 -22.94 4.37
CA ASP A 208 -2.07 -24.17 4.25
C ASP A 208 -3.59 -23.95 4.37
N GLU A 209 -4.00 -22.96 5.18
CA GLU A 209 -5.41 -22.61 5.37
C GLU A 209 -5.90 -21.54 4.38
N THR A 210 -5.04 -21.01 3.51
CA THR A 210 -5.39 -20.00 2.51
C THR A 210 -5.94 -20.63 1.23
N ASP A 211 -7.18 -20.27 0.87
CA ASP A 211 -7.78 -20.70 -0.38
C ASP A 211 -7.40 -19.77 -1.54
N PHE A 212 -6.36 -20.14 -2.29
CA PHE A 212 -5.91 -19.39 -3.47
C PHE A 212 -6.81 -19.56 -4.69
N HIS A 213 -7.95 -20.25 -4.60
CA HIS A 213 -8.98 -20.21 -5.66
C HIS A 213 -10.00 -19.07 -5.44
N ASP A 214 -10.09 -18.53 -4.22
CA ASP A 214 -11.09 -17.52 -3.84
C ASP A 214 -10.62 -16.10 -4.16
N THR A 215 -10.99 -15.59 -5.34
CA THR A 215 -10.65 -14.23 -5.77
C THR A 215 -11.28 -13.14 -4.89
N SER A 216 -12.27 -13.48 -4.05
CA SER A 216 -12.88 -12.49 -3.16
C SER A 216 -11.92 -11.98 -2.08
N LEU A 217 -10.83 -12.70 -1.81
CA LEU A 217 -9.75 -12.28 -0.91
C LEU A 217 -9.08 -10.95 -1.32
N MET A 218 -9.10 -10.60 -2.62
CA MET A 218 -8.56 -9.33 -3.13
C MET A 218 -9.38 -8.12 -2.66
N TYR A 219 -10.64 -8.33 -2.31
CA TYR A 219 -11.55 -7.26 -1.91
C TYR A 219 -11.60 -7.08 -0.40
N SER A 220 -10.45 -7.27 0.25
CA SER A 220 -10.25 -7.05 1.68
C SER A 220 -8.77 -6.76 1.96
N PRO A 221 -8.43 -6.14 3.10
CA PRO A 221 -7.05 -6.00 3.52
C PRO A 221 -6.44 -7.31 4.06
N GLY A 222 -7.24 -8.38 4.23
CA GLY A 222 -6.83 -9.61 4.91
C GLY A 222 -5.65 -10.31 4.24
N LEU A 223 -5.73 -10.55 2.93
CA LEU A 223 -4.65 -11.21 2.19
C LEU A 223 -3.35 -10.38 2.20
N PRO A 224 -3.35 -9.07 1.85
CA PRO A 224 -2.16 -8.23 2.01
C PRO A 224 -1.59 -8.23 3.44
N ASN A 225 -2.44 -8.11 4.47
CA ASN A 225 -1.99 -8.16 5.87
C ASN A 225 -1.31 -9.49 6.20
N LYS A 226 -1.86 -10.62 5.74
CA LYS A 226 -1.27 -11.95 5.91
C LYS A 226 0.08 -12.05 5.20
N ILE A 227 0.23 -11.47 4.01
CA ILE A 227 1.52 -11.38 3.29
C ILE A 227 2.54 -10.57 4.09
N ARG A 228 2.16 -9.42 4.64
CA ARG A 228 3.05 -8.63 5.51
C ARG A 228 3.43 -9.39 6.77
N LEU A 229 2.48 -10.10 7.39
CA LEU A 229 2.73 -10.95 8.54
C LEU A 229 3.77 -12.03 8.18
N TYR A 230 3.59 -12.72 7.05
CA TYR A 230 4.52 -13.74 6.56
C TYR A 230 5.94 -13.20 6.48
N PHE A 231 6.15 -12.11 5.74
CA PHE A 231 7.49 -11.54 5.57
C PHE A 231 8.06 -10.94 6.87
N SER A 232 7.22 -10.46 7.78
CA SER A 232 7.67 -9.99 9.10
C SER A 232 8.25 -11.12 9.96
N LEU A 233 7.81 -12.37 9.77
CA LEU A 233 8.36 -13.52 10.49
C LEU A 233 9.82 -13.78 10.10
N PHE A 234 10.17 -13.64 8.82
CA PHE A 234 11.56 -13.73 8.36
C PHE A 234 12.44 -12.67 9.02
N GLN A 235 11.97 -11.41 9.05
CA GLN A 235 12.72 -10.32 9.68
C GLN A 235 12.98 -10.53 11.18
N ARG A 236 12.08 -11.23 11.87
CA ARG A 236 12.23 -11.55 13.30
C ARG A 236 13.18 -12.72 13.57
N THR A 237 13.41 -13.58 12.59
CA THR A 237 13.98 -14.92 12.81
C THR A 237 15.25 -15.17 12.02
N ILE A 238 15.43 -14.49 10.90
CA ILE A 238 16.56 -14.66 9.99
C ILE A 238 17.53 -13.48 10.15
N PRO A 239 18.85 -13.74 10.31
CA PRO A 239 19.85 -12.68 10.36
C PRO A 239 19.88 -11.83 9.08
N PRO A 240 20.22 -10.52 9.15
CA PRO A 240 20.19 -9.62 8.00
C PRO A 240 20.97 -10.12 6.77
N ALA A 241 22.11 -10.79 6.97
CA ALA A 241 22.95 -11.30 5.89
C ALA A 241 22.31 -12.41 5.04
N SER A 242 21.25 -13.05 5.52
CA SER A 242 20.53 -14.12 4.80
C SER A 242 19.02 -13.83 4.66
N LEU A 243 18.60 -12.63 5.06
CA LEU A 243 17.19 -12.25 5.14
C LEU A 243 16.54 -12.23 3.77
N GLU A 244 17.13 -11.50 2.81
CA GLU A 244 16.54 -11.34 1.47
C GLU A 244 16.53 -12.67 0.69
N ASP A 245 17.53 -13.52 0.86
CA ASP A 245 17.53 -14.89 0.29
C ASP A 245 16.42 -15.76 0.88
N ALA A 246 16.17 -15.67 2.19
CA ALA A 246 15.08 -16.39 2.84
C ALA A 246 13.72 -15.84 2.41
N MET A 247 13.60 -14.52 2.26
CA MET A 247 12.40 -13.87 1.73
C MET A 247 12.14 -14.26 0.27
N ASN A 248 13.17 -14.37 -0.58
CA ASN A 248 13.03 -14.85 -1.96
C ASN A 248 12.42 -16.25 -2.01
N LYS A 249 12.92 -17.19 -1.19
CA LYS A 249 12.35 -18.54 -1.07
C LYS A 249 10.91 -18.52 -0.53
N GLY A 250 10.62 -17.61 0.40
CA GLY A 250 9.26 -17.39 0.91
C GLY A 250 8.32 -16.88 -0.19
N LEU A 251 8.79 -15.95 -1.01
CA LEU A 251 8.06 -15.45 -2.17
C LEU A 251 7.79 -16.58 -3.16
N ASP A 252 8.78 -17.42 -3.48
CA ASP A 252 8.59 -18.57 -4.37
C ASP A 252 7.48 -19.50 -3.91
N LYS A 253 7.42 -19.75 -2.60
CA LYS A 253 6.38 -20.56 -2.00
C LYS A 253 5.00 -19.92 -2.11
N LEU A 254 4.89 -18.63 -1.80
CA LEU A 254 3.64 -17.87 -1.94
C LEU A 254 3.16 -17.84 -3.38
N MET A 255 4.04 -17.50 -4.33
CA MET A 255 3.70 -17.43 -5.74
C MET A 255 3.34 -18.81 -6.30
N SER A 256 4.03 -19.88 -5.89
CA SER A 256 3.68 -21.25 -6.26
C SER A 256 2.31 -21.68 -5.72
N ALA A 257 1.94 -21.26 -4.51
CA ALA A 257 0.62 -21.55 -3.96
C ALA A 257 -0.48 -20.76 -4.68
N ALA A 258 -0.21 -19.50 -5.02
CA ALA A 258 -1.13 -18.62 -5.75
C ALA A 258 -1.30 -18.99 -7.24
N ALA A 259 -0.37 -19.77 -7.81
CA ALA A 259 -0.36 -20.13 -9.24
C ALA A 259 -1.60 -20.90 -9.72
N VAL A 260 -2.44 -21.38 -8.80
CA VAL A 260 -3.72 -22.02 -9.13
C VAL A 260 -4.79 -21.05 -9.65
N ASN A 261 -4.57 -19.73 -9.52
CA ASN A 261 -5.48 -18.68 -9.96
C ASN A 261 -4.70 -17.45 -10.46
N ASP A 262 -4.75 -17.19 -11.77
CA ASP A 262 -3.97 -16.12 -12.40
C ASP A 262 -4.29 -14.73 -11.86
N VAL A 263 -5.56 -14.47 -11.52
CA VAL A 263 -6.01 -13.16 -11.02
C VAL A 263 -5.45 -12.89 -9.62
N LEU A 264 -5.50 -13.90 -8.74
CA LEU A 264 -4.89 -13.78 -7.41
C LEU A 264 -3.37 -13.74 -7.48
N PHE A 265 -2.76 -14.54 -8.35
CA PHE A 265 -1.32 -14.50 -8.60
C PHE A 265 -0.87 -13.10 -8.99
N GLU A 266 -1.55 -12.46 -9.95
CA GLU A 266 -1.28 -11.09 -10.38
C GLU A 266 -1.44 -10.09 -9.24
N PHE A 267 -2.55 -10.16 -8.52
CA PHE A 267 -2.84 -9.28 -7.40
C PHE A 267 -1.76 -9.37 -6.31
N ILE A 268 -1.36 -10.59 -5.94
CA ILE A 268 -0.31 -10.83 -4.93
C ILE A 268 1.02 -10.31 -5.44
N LEU A 269 1.37 -10.56 -6.71
CA LEU A 269 2.63 -10.09 -7.29
C LEU A 269 2.71 -8.55 -7.27
N GLN A 270 1.63 -7.87 -7.64
CA GLN A 270 1.54 -6.41 -7.59
C GLN A 270 1.58 -5.88 -6.15
N ASP A 271 0.85 -6.50 -5.22
CA ASP A 271 0.84 -6.08 -3.81
C ASP A 271 2.23 -6.23 -3.16
N VAL A 272 2.93 -7.34 -3.44
CA VAL A 272 4.30 -7.55 -2.96
C VAL A 272 5.27 -6.59 -3.64
N ALA A 273 5.11 -6.30 -4.93
CA ALA A 273 5.94 -5.33 -5.64
C ALA A 273 5.77 -3.90 -5.09
N ASP A 274 4.52 -3.45 -4.92
CA ASP A 274 4.16 -2.14 -4.34
C ASP A 274 4.74 -1.99 -2.93
N TRP A 275 4.74 -3.08 -2.16
CA TRP A 275 5.33 -3.10 -0.81
C TRP A 275 6.85 -3.10 -0.85
N ALA A 276 7.46 -3.98 -1.63
CA ALA A 276 8.91 -4.10 -1.75
C ALA A 276 9.55 -2.81 -2.25
N GLU A 277 8.92 -2.10 -3.20
CA GLU A 277 9.39 -0.79 -3.71
C GLU A 277 9.47 0.28 -2.61
N ARG A 278 8.62 0.18 -1.58
CA ARG A 278 8.55 1.14 -0.45
C ARG A 278 9.45 0.75 0.73
N THR A 279 10.17 -0.37 0.64
CA THR A 279 11.03 -0.92 1.71
C THR A 279 12.48 -1.01 1.26
N ASP A 280 13.42 -1.13 2.20
CA ASP A 280 14.86 -1.25 1.93
C ASP A 280 15.30 -2.69 1.58
N PHE A 281 14.51 -3.43 0.79
CA PHE A 281 14.82 -4.81 0.35
C PHE A 281 15.17 -4.85 -1.15
N ASP A 282 16.28 -4.23 -1.52
CA ASP A 282 16.68 -4.04 -2.93
C ASP A 282 16.93 -5.37 -3.67
N ALA A 283 17.52 -6.38 -3.02
CA ALA A 283 17.80 -7.68 -3.64
C ALA A 283 16.52 -8.51 -3.78
N PHE A 284 15.61 -8.42 -2.81
CA PHE A 284 14.27 -9.01 -2.88
C PHE A 284 13.43 -8.38 -4.01
N PHE A 285 13.44 -7.06 -4.14
CA PHE A 285 12.75 -6.36 -5.22
C PHE A 285 13.36 -6.69 -6.59
N ALA A 286 14.68 -6.78 -6.68
CA ALA A 286 15.37 -7.21 -7.90
C ALA A 286 14.96 -8.64 -8.29
N TYR A 287 14.94 -9.57 -7.33
CA TYR A 287 14.49 -10.94 -7.54
C TYR A 287 13.05 -11.02 -8.04
N LEU A 288 12.12 -10.29 -7.39
CA LEU A 288 10.72 -10.20 -7.80
C LEU A 288 10.58 -9.69 -9.24
N THR A 289 11.39 -8.71 -9.61
CA THR A 289 11.36 -8.11 -10.96
C THR A 289 11.95 -9.04 -12.02
N GLU A 290 13.12 -9.62 -11.75
CA GLU A 290 13.85 -10.47 -12.69
C GLU A 290 13.17 -11.83 -12.90
N PHE A 291 12.60 -12.41 -11.84
CA PHE A 291 12.07 -13.77 -11.88
C PHE A 291 10.57 -13.81 -12.18
N TYR A 292 9.77 -12.92 -11.56
CA TYR A 292 8.31 -12.99 -11.66
C TYR A 292 7.72 -11.96 -12.62
N LEU A 293 8.08 -10.68 -12.50
CA LEU A 293 7.51 -9.64 -13.37
C LEU A 293 7.98 -9.78 -14.82
N ALA A 294 9.25 -10.16 -15.05
CA ALA A 294 9.77 -10.41 -16.39
C ALA A 294 9.09 -11.61 -17.07
N GLN A 295 8.79 -12.70 -16.35
CA GLN A 295 8.12 -13.88 -16.90
C GLN A 295 6.61 -13.67 -17.09
N ALA A 296 5.94 -12.93 -16.19
CA ALA A 296 4.52 -12.59 -16.31
C ALA A 296 4.21 -11.74 -17.55
N SER A 297 5.18 -10.94 -18.02
CA SER A 297 5.07 -10.15 -19.25
C SER A 297 4.96 -10.98 -20.54
N CYS A 298 5.19 -12.30 -20.49
CA CYS A 298 5.18 -13.18 -21.65
C CYS A 298 3.82 -13.85 -21.96
N THR A 299 2.76 -13.62 -21.17
CA THR A 299 1.55 -14.49 -21.21
C THR A 299 0.22 -13.83 -21.59
N ASP A 300 0.09 -12.50 -21.64
CA ASP A 300 -1.15 -11.82 -22.07
C ASP A 300 -0.83 -10.43 -22.69
N GLU A 301 -1.45 -10.05 -23.82
CA GLU A 301 -1.11 -8.83 -24.59
C GLU A 301 -1.41 -7.52 -23.85
N LYS A 302 -2.46 -7.46 -23.04
CA LYS A 302 -2.77 -6.25 -22.25
C LYS A 302 -1.89 -6.19 -20.98
N ARG A 303 -1.58 -7.35 -20.41
CA ARG A 303 -0.66 -7.58 -19.28
C ARG A 303 0.80 -7.28 -19.63
N LYS A 304 1.22 -7.61 -20.87
CA LYS A 304 2.54 -7.28 -21.46
C LYS A 304 2.77 -5.78 -21.55
N ALA A 305 1.70 -5.01 -21.81
CA ALA A 305 1.77 -3.56 -21.96
C ALA A 305 1.85 -2.79 -20.64
N GLU A 306 1.37 -3.33 -19.52
CA GLU A 306 1.44 -2.64 -18.21
C GLU A 306 2.61 -3.12 -17.35
N ILE A 307 2.83 -4.44 -17.25
CA ILE A 307 3.92 -5.04 -16.47
C ILE A 307 5.25 -5.03 -17.22
N GLY A 308 5.25 -5.34 -18.52
CA GLY A 308 6.45 -5.26 -19.36
C GLY A 308 7.01 -3.83 -19.42
N ASP A 309 6.10 -2.87 -19.35
CA ASP A 309 6.39 -1.45 -19.27
C ASP A 309 7.12 -1.06 -17.98
N ILE A 310 6.67 -1.55 -16.81
CA ILE A 310 7.33 -1.34 -15.50
C ILE A 310 8.71 -2.01 -15.46
N VAL A 311 8.82 -3.26 -15.93
CA VAL A 311 10.08 -4.01 -16.00
C VAL A 311 11.06 -3.34 -16.97
N ALA A 312 10.62 -2.94 -18.15
CA ALA A 312 11.43 -2.20 -19.11
C ALA A 312 11.87 -0.84 -18.52
N SER A 313 10.98 -0.16 -17.79
CA SER A 313 11.27 1.08 -17.07
C SER A 313 12.42 0.91 -16.08
N TYR A 314 12.38 -0.15 -15.26
CA TYR A 314 13.44 -0.43 -14.28
C TYR A 314 14.74 -0.89 -14.93
N GLN A 315 14.67 -1.77 -15.94
CA GLN A 315 15.84 -2.30 -16.66
C GLN A 315 16.65 -1.20 -17.35
N LYS A 316 16.02 -0.09 -17.76
CA LYS A 316 16.72 1.07 -18.34
C LYS A 316 17.74 1.70 -17.38
N THR A 317 17.51 1.61 -16.07
CA THR A 317 18.30 2.32 -15.04
C THR A 317 18.79 1.43 -13.91
N ALA A 318 18.74 0.10 -14.07
CA ALA A 318 19.28 -0.83 -13.08
C ALA A 318 20.81 -0.66 -12.89
N PRO A 319 21.37 -0.94 -11.70
CA PRO A 319 22.81 -0.92 -11.48
C PRO A 319 23.58 -1.70 -12.54
N GLY A 320 24.64 -1.10 -13.06
CA GLY A 320 25.46 -1.64 -14.13
C GLY A 320 24.97 -1.35 -15.54
N LYS A 321 23.76 -0.80 -15.73
CA LYS A 321 23.27 -0.37 -17.05
C LYS A 321 23.81 1.00 -17.41
N GLN A 322 24.00 1.25 -18.70
CA GLN A 322 24.36 2.57 -19.19
C GLN A 322 23.08 3.35 -19.52
N VAL A 323 22.92 4.53 -18.92
CA VAL A 323 21.73 5.36 -19.14
C VAL A 323 21.84 6.22 -20.41
N PRO A 324 20.70 6.65 -21.00
CA PRO A 324 20.68 7.59 -22.10
C PRO A 324 21.44 8.89 -21.78
N GLU A 325 22.04 9.50 -22.80
CA GLU A 325 22.66 10.82 -22.65
C GLU A 325 21.60 11.88 -22.30
N ILE A 326 21.93 12.78 -21.38
CA ILE A 326 21.10 13.96 -21.11
C ILE A 326 21.76 15.15 -21.81
N VAL A 327 21.00 15.76 -22.72
CA VAL A 327 21.40 16.97 -23.45
C VAL A 327 20.40 18.08 -23.13
N ILE A 328 20.84 19.07 -22.36
CA ILE A 328 20.00 20.19 -21.94
C ILE A 328 20.33 21.41 -22.80
N PRO A 329 19.40 21.87 -23.66
CA PRO A 329 19.62 23.06 -24.46
C PRO A 329 19.70 24.32 -23.57
N ARG A 330 20.60 25.24 -23.90
CA ARG A 330 20.70 26.57 -23.29
C ARG A 330 20.58 27.64 -24.37
N GLU A 331 19.85 28.71 -24.08
CA GLU A 331 19.57 29.77 -25.05
C GLU A 331 20.82 30.52 -25.55
N LYS A 332 21.95 30.49 -24.81
CA LYS A 332 23.14 31.30 -25.11
C LYS A 332 24.49 30.56 -25.08
N ASP A 333 24.56 29.38 -24.47
CA ASP A 333 25.83 28.66 -24.22
C ASP A 333 25.91 27.29 -24.91
N GLY A 334 25.09 27.06 -25.93
CA GLY A 334 24.98 25.75 -26.58
C GLY A 334 24.13 24.78 -25.75
N ALA A 335 24.68 23.62 -25.42
CA ALA A 335 23.97 22.61 -24.61
C ALA A 335 24.87 22.09 -23.49
N VAL A 336 24.25 21.70 -22.37
CA VAL A 336 24.93 20.94 -21.33
C VAL A 336 24.74 19.47 -21.63
N ILE A 337 25.85 18.78 -21.90
CA ILE A 337 25.87 17.35 -22.17
C ILE A 337 26.37 16.64 -20.92
N MET A 338 25.60 15.69 -20.40
CA MET A 338 25.91 15.04 -19.12
C MET A 338 27.28 14.36 -19.15
N SER A 339 27.65 13.66 -20.22
CA SER A 339 28.99 13.06 -20.36
C SER A 339 30.14 14.05 -20.37
N GLU A 340 29.91 15.28 -20.82
CA GLU A 340 30.95 16.32 -20.92
C GLU A 340 31.17 17.06 -19.60
N THR A 341 30.27 16.88 -18.62
CA THR A 341 30.49 17.46 -17.29
C THR A 341 31.65 16.77 -16.56
N PRO A 342 32.55 17.55 -15.93
CA PRO A 342 33.83 17.05 -15.41
C PRO A 342 33.67 16.17 -14.15
N SER A 343 32.47 16.09 -13.58
CA SER A 343 32.22 15.35 -12.35
C SER A 343 32.47 13.85 -12.51
N ARG A 344 33.10 13.24 -11.51
CA ARG A 344 33.35 11.78 -11.47
C ARG A 344 32.04 10.98 -11.41
N PHE A 345 31.08 11.49 -10.64
CA PHE A 345 29.73 10.94 -10.52
C PHE A 345 28.69 12.00 -10.84
N LYS A 346 27.59 11.57 -11.47
CA LYS A 346 26.41 12.41 -11.71
C LYS A 346 25.21 11.80 -10.99
N LEU A 347 24.46 12.61 -10.26
CA LEU A 347 23.17 12.21 -9.72
C LEU A 347 22.06 12.79 -10.58
N VAL A 348 21.35 11.94 -11.30
CA VAL A 348 20.14 12.33 -12.02
C VAL A 348 18.95 12.24 -11.05
N VAL A 349 18.21 13.33 -10.89
CA VAL A 349 17.10 13.45 -9.96
C VAL A 349 15.84 13.87 -10.71
N PHE A 350 14.83 13.01 -10.70
CA PHE A 350 13.52 13.33 -11.24
C PHE A 350 12.60 13.83 -10.13
N TRP A 351 12.01 15.00 -10.30
CA TRP A 351 11.22 15.66 -9.25
C TRP A 351 10.06 16.49 -9.83
N ALA A 352 9.17 16.98 -8.97
CA ALA A 352 8.16 17.97 -9.34
C ALA A 352 7.87 18.91 -8.17
N SER A 353 7.53 20.17 -8.47
CA SER A 353 7.23 21.19 -7.47
C SER A 353 6.01 20.86 -6.60
N TRP A 354 5.05 20.13 -7.17
CA TRP A 354 3.83 19.68 -6.51
C TRP A 354 3.98 18.36 -5.74
N CYS A 355 5.13 17.68 -5.83
CA CYS A 355 5.34 16.39 -5.18
C CYS A 355 5.82 16.58 -3.71
N PRO A 356 5.02 16.17 -2.70
CA PRO A 356 5.36 16.40 -1.28
C PRO A 356 6.71 15.79 -0.88
N HIS A 357 6.97 14.55 -1.32
CA HIS A 357 8.23 13.86 -1.02
C HIS A 357 9.43 14.53 -1.69
N CYS A 358 9.26 15.16 -2.87
CA CYS A 358 10.31 15.97 -3.50
C CYS A 358 10.61 17.21 -2.65
N THR A 359 9.58 17.92 -2.20
CA THR A 359 9.74 19.14 -1.39
C THR A 359 10.44 18.88 -0.06
N GLU A 360 10.34 17.66 0.48
CA GLU A 360 11.08 17.24 1.68
C GLU A 360 12.51 16.77 1.37
N MET A 361 12.72 16.08 0.25
CA MET A 361 14.00 15.48 -0.13
C MET A 361 15.01 16.52 -0.66
N LEU A 362 14.58 17.45 -1.50
CA LEU A 362 15.49 18.37 -2.20
C LEU A 362 16.29 19.30 -1.26
N PRO A 363 15.74 19.84 -0.16
CA PRO A 363 16.54 20.61 0.80
C PRO A 363 17.65 19.78 1.44
N LYS A 364 17.37 18.50 1.76
CA LYS A 364 18.35 17.57 2.32
C LYS A 364 19.42 17.21 1.27
N LEU A 365 19.01 17.02 0.00
CA LEU A 365 19.93 16.81 -1.10
C LEU A 365 20.85 18.01 -1.32
N LYS A 366 20.32 19.23 -1.25
CA LYS A 366 21.11 20.46 -1.33
C LYS A 366 22.17 20.52 -0.23
N ALA A 367 21.79 20.28 1.01
CA ALA A 367 22.74 20.27 2.14
C ALA A 367 23.84 19.20 1.97
N LEU A 368 23.52 18.05 1.35
CA LEU A 368 24.52 17.06 0.99
C LEU A 368 25.41 17.56 -0.16
N TYR A 369 24.82 18.00 -1.27
CA TYR A 369 25.51 18.45 -2.48
C TYR A 369 26.50 19.59 -2.20
N ASP A 370 26.11 20.56 -1.37
CA ASP A 370 26.96 21.69 -0.99
C ASP A 370 28.24 21.25 -0.22
N ARG A 371 28.27 20.02 0.31
CA ARG A 371 29.45 19.43 0.94
C ARG A 371 30.34 18.64 -0.02
N TYR A 372 30.02 18.51 -1.30
CA TYR A 372 30.86 17.78 -2.27
C TYR A 372 31.42 18.71 -3.34
N SER A 373 32.63 18.39 -3.83
CA SER A 373 33.22 19.10 -4.95
C SER A 373 32.40 18.85 -6.21
N ARG A 374 32.20 19.88 -7.04
CA ARG A 374 31.56 19.71 -8.37
C ARG A 374 32.36 18.80 -9.30
N ASN A 375 33.66 18.60 -9.04
CA ASN A 375 34.48 17.62 -9.76
C ASN A 375 34.25 16.18 -9.28
N ASP A 376 33.68 15.99 -8.10
CA ASP A 376 33.35 14.67 -7.56
C ASP A 376 31.90 14.29 -7.83
N LEU A 377 30.96 15.22 -7.58
CA LEU A 377 29.52 15.02 -7.74
C LEU A 377 28.87 16.22 -8.43
N GLU A 378 28.12 15.97 -9.50
CA GLU A 378 27.21 16.95 -10.09
C GLU A 378 25.77 16.42 -10.05
N VAL A 379 24.77 17.31 -9.91
CA VAL A 379 23.35 16.93 -9.89
C VAL A 379 22.67 17.44 -11.16
N PHE A 380 21.93 16.54 -11.83
CA PHE A 380 21.04 16.82 -12.95
C PHE A 380 19.60 16.64 -12.48
N ALA A 381 18.95 17.74 -12.12
CA ALA A 381 17.58 17.74 -11.64
C ALA A 381 16.60 17.97 -12.80
N ILE A 382 15.91 16.92 -13.20
CA ILE A 382 14.92 16.90 -14.27
C ILE A 382 13.53 17.01 -13.65
N SER A 383 12.84 18.14 -13.89
CA SER A 383 11.49 18.36 -13.40
C SER A 383 10.44 17.88 -14.40
N VAL A 384 9.44 17.16 -13.87
CA VAL A 384 8.20 16.78 -14.58
C VAL A 384 7.04 17.74 -14.26
N ASP A 385 7.35 19.00 -13.94
CA ASP A 385 6.34 20.06 -13.90
C ASP A 385 5.86 20.38 -15.32
N ASP A 386 4.61 20.84 -15.45
CA ASP A 386 3.99 21.32 -16.69
C ASP A 386 3.78 22.84 -16.70
N LYS A 387 3.96 23.49 -15.54
CA LYS A 387 3.83 24.93 -15.35
C LYS A 387 5.17 25.57 -15.03
N LYS A 388 5.63 26.40 -15.96
CA LYS A 388 6.91 27.12 -15.85
C LYS A 388 7.05 27.89 -14.54
N ALA A 389 6.02 28.65 -14.17
CA ALA A 389 6.05 29.48 -12.96
C ALA A 389 6.21 28.65 -11.68
N ASP A 390 5.56 27.48 -11.59
CA ASP A 390 5.63 26.63 -10.38
C ASP A 390 7.03 26.02 -10.23
N TRP A 391 7.62 25.56 -11.34
CA TRP A 391 8.99 25.07 -11.39
C TRP A 391 10.01 26.15 -11.03
N GLU A 392 9.96 27.34 -11.68
CA GLU A 392 10.87 28.46 -11.41
C GLU A 392 10.75 28.94 -9.96
N ASN A 393 9.53 29.10 -9.44
CA ASN A 393 9.30 29.48 -8.04
C ASN A 393 9.85 28.43 -7.05
N ALA A 394 9.82 27.14 -7.40
CA ALA A 394 10.39 26.09 -6.55
C ALA A 394 11.93 26.12 -6.57
N LEU A 395 12.55 26.40 -7.73
CA LEU A 395 13.99 26.60 -7.85
C LEU A 395 14.48 27.81 -7.03
N ASP A 396 13.79 28.94 -7.17
CA ASP A 396 14.14 30.19 -6.49
C ASP A 396 14.01 30.05 -4.98
N ARG A 397 12.91 29.45 -4.49
CA ARG A 397 12.70 29.21 -3.06
C ARG A 397 13.74 28.24 -2.48
N GLY A 398 14.15 27.24 -3.25
CA GLY A 398 15.11 26.23 -2.80
C GLY A 398 16.59 26.64 -2.93
N GLY A 399 16.90 27.67 -3.74
CA GLY A 399 18.27 28.05 -4.04
C GLY A 399 19.06 26.91 -4.69
N TYR A 400 18.42 26.14 -5.57
CA TYR A 400 19.00 24.96 -6.20
C TYR A 400 19.90 25.34 -7.38
N THR A 401 21.23 25.35 -7.16
CA THR A 401 22.23 25.84 -8.13
C THR A 401 22.90 24.75 -8.98
N TRP A 402 22.47 23.49 -8.80
CA TRP A 402 22.85 22.40 -9.69
C TRP A 402 22.20 22.55 -11.07
N ILE A 403 22.47 21.62 -11.98
CA ILE A 403 21.92 21.67 -13.33
C ILE A 403 20.43 21.30 -13.27
N ASN A 404 19.56 22.27 -13.54
CA ASN A 404 18.11 22.08 -13.57
C ASN A 404 17.59 22.11 -15.01
N HIS A 405 16.59 21.28 -15.30
CA HIS A 405 15.88 21.30 -16.57
C HIS A 405 14.43 20.86 -16.39
N SER A 406 13.52 21.39 -17.20
CA SER A 406 12.17 20.90 -17.37
C SER A 406 11.76 21.11 -18.83
N GLU A 407 11.10 20.11 -19.41
CA GLU A 407 10.46 20.25 -20.72
C GLU A 407 9.08 20.92 -20.65
N LEU A 408 8.54 21.14 -19.44
CA LEU A 408 7.19 21.67 -19.19
C LEU A 408 6.08 20.83 -19.83
N LYS A 409 6.31 19.52 -19.93
CA LYS A 409 5.37 18.54 -20.53
C LYS A 409 4.76 17.61 -19.48
N GLY A 410 4.94 17.87 -18.20
CA GLY A 410 4.50 16.93 -17.17
C GLY A 410 5.22 15.59 -17.30
N TRP A 411 4.45 14.51 -17.20
CA TRP A 411 4.93 13.13 -17.39
C TRP A 411 5.30 12.78 -18.83
N ASP A 412 4.90 13.59 -19.82
CA ASP A 412 5.30 13.42 -21.23
C ASP A 412 6.71 13.99 -21.52
N CYS A 413 7.51 14.22 -20.47
CA CYS A 413 8.92 14.60 -20.58
C CYS A 413 9.73 13.47 -21.23
N SER A 414 10.41 13.78 -22.34
CA SER A 414 11.17 12.79 -23.10
C SER A 414 12.32 12.18 -22.29
N ILE A 415 13.02 12.98 -21.49
CA ILE A 415 14.11 12.49 -20.62
C ILE A 415 13.56 11.54 -19.54
N ALA A 416 12.41 11.84 -18.94
CA ALA A 416 11.77 10.97 -17.96
C ALA A 416 11.34 9.64 -18.59
N TYR A 417 10.79 9.68 -19.81
CA TYR A 417 10.42 8.50 -20.58
C TYR A 417 11.64 7.62 -20.93
N ASP A 418 12.72 8.24 -21.40
CA ASP A 418 13.96 7.57 -21.78
C ASP A 418 14.61 6.85 -20.60
N TYR A 419 14.52 7.44 -19.41
CA TYR A 419 14.99 6.86 -18.15
C TYR A 419 13.99 5.89 -17.50
N GLY A 420 12.79 5.74 -18.06
CA GLY A 420 11.76 4.89 -17.49
C GLY A 420 11.29 5.38 -16.11
N ILE A 421 11.04 6.68 -15.98
CA ILE A 421 10.62 7.29 -14.73
C ILE A 421 9.10 7.34 -14.67
N ARG A 422 8.53 6.74 -13.62
CA ARG A 422 7.08 6.67 -13.39
C ARG A 422 6.64 7.29 -12.05
N ALA A 423 7.61 7.69 -11.24
CA ALA A 423 7.39 8.27 -9.92
C ALA A 423 8.47 9.28 -9.57
N THR A 424 8.08 10.29 -8.80
CA THR A 424 8.99 11.29 -8.21
C THR A 424 8.87 11.27 -6.68
N PRO A 425 9.96 11.48 -5.93
CA PRO A 425 11.32 11.64 -6.42
C PRO A 425 11.97 10.31 -6.85
N THR A 426 12.78 10.34 -7.90
CA THR A 426 13.67 9.22 -8.26
C THR A 426 15.09 9.73 -8.40
N MET A 427 16.05 9.09 -7.73
CA MET A 427 17.48 9.40 -7.82
C MET A 427 18.26 8.24 -8.46
N ILE A 428 19.14 8.57 -9.41
CA ILE A 428 19.99 7.61 -10.12
C ILE A 428 21.41 8.17 -10.13
N LEU A 429 22.32 7.48 -9.46
CA LEU A 429 23.74 7.82 -9.42
C LEU A 429 24.46 7.06 -10.52
N VAL A 430 25.16 7.79 -11.39
CA VAL A 430 25.92 7.25 -12.52
C VAL A 430 27.38 7.67 -12.46
N ASP A 431 28.26 6.84 -13.02
CA ASP A 431 29.67 7.17 -13.21
C ASP A 431 29.90 8.07 -14.44
N LYS A 432 31.17 8.43 -14.69
CA LYS A 432 31.58 9.23 -15.85
C LYS A 432 31.19 8.65 -17.22
N ASN A 433 30.97 7.34 -17.31
CA ASN A 433 30.57 6.65 -18.53
C ASN A 433 29.04 6.48 -18.62
N ARG A 434 28.29 7.14 -17.72
CA ARG A 434 26.83 7.02 -17.57
C ARG A 434 26.38 5.61 -17.14
N LYS A 435 27.26 4.82 -16.54
CA LYS A 435 26.87 3.53 -15.98
C LYS A 435 26.26 3.77 -14.60
N VAL A 436 25.07 3.23 -14.35
CA VAL A 436 24.41 3.32 -13.05
C VAL A 436 25.25 2.58 -12.03
N VAL A 437 25.64 3.30 -10.98
CA VAL A 437 26.36 2.74 -9.83
C VAL A 437 25.44 2.52 -8.63
N ALA A 438 24.38 3.33 -8.50
CA ALA A 438 23.38 3.16 -7.46
C ALA A 438 22.06 3.88 -7.82
N ARG A 439 20.96 3.48 -7.16
CA ARG A 439 19.66 4.17 -7.18
C ARG A 439 19.23 4.51 -5.76
N PRO A 440 19.86 5.49 -5.10
CA PRO A 440 19.60 5.76 -3.70
C PRO A 440 18.15 6.20 -3.48
N ARG A 441 17.47 5.61 -2.50
CA ARG A 441 16.06 5.93 -2.19
C ARG A 441 15.89 7.14 -1.27
N ASN A 442 16.95 7.53 -0.57
CA ASN A 442 16.99 8.69 0.31
C ASN A 442 18.43 9.25 0.38
N ILE A 443 18.59 10.37 1.10
CA ILE A 443 19.87 11.09 1.19
C ILE A 443 20.92 10.32 2.01
N ALA A 444 20.50 9.55 3.02
CA ALA A 444 21.43 8.77 3.84
C ALA A 444 22.08 7.64 3.01
N ILE A 445 21.30 6.93 2.20
CA ILE A 445 21.82 5.90 1.28
C ILE A 445 22.73 6.53 0.23
N LEU A 446 22.37 7.70 -0.30
CA LEU A 446 23.24 8.43 -1.22
C LEU A 446 24.58 8.78 -0.56
N GLU A 447 24.58 9.35 0.65
CA GLU A 447 25.81 9.69 1.40
C GLU A 447 26.68 8.45 1.63
N GLN A 448 26.07 7.34 2.06
CA GLN A 448 26.75 6.06 2.25
C GLN A 448 27.42 5.60 0.95
N LYS A 449 26.68 5.60 -0.17
CA LYS A 449 27.21 5.15 -1.48
C LYS A 449 28.35 6.03 -1.97
N LEU A 450 28.26 7.35 -1.79
CA LEU A 450 29.36 8.26 -2.11
C LEU A 450 30.61 7.95 -1.27
N GLY A 451 30.43 7.65 0.03
CA GLY A 451 31.50 7.23 0.93
C GLY A 451 32.16 5.90 0.52
N GLU A 452 31.36 4.89 0.17
CA GLU A 452 31.84 3.60 -0.37
C GLU A 452 32.64 3.78 -1.66
N MET A 453 32.29 4.78 -2.48
CA MET A 453 32.99 5.14 -3.72
C MET A 453 34.24 6.01 -3.48
N GLY A 454 34.58 6.27 -2.21
CA GLY A 454 35.77 7.02 -1.81
C GLY A 454 35.64 8.54 -1.95
N LEU A 455 34.41 9.07 -2.11
CA LEU A 455 34.18 10.52 -2.09
C LEU A 455 34.09 10.98 -0.64
N LYS A 456 34.80 12.06 -0.32
CA LYS A 456 34.79 12.66 1.01
C LYS A 456 34.10 14.02 0.95
N PRO A 457 33.22 14.34 1.90
CA PRO A 457 32.69 15.68 2.00
C PRO A 457 33.83 16.67 2.27
N ILE A 458 33.77 17.81 1.60
CA ILE A 458 34.60 18.98 1.88
C ILE A 458 34.23 19.46 3.28
N LYS A 459 35.24 19.72 4.11
CA LYS A 459 35.01 20.46 5.35
C LYS A 459 34.58 21.88 4.98
N LEU A 460 33.31 22.21 5.25
CA LEU A 460 32.86 23.59 5.18
C LEU A 460 33.69 24.41 6.19
N PRO A 461 34.20 25.60 5.81
CA PRO A 461 35.01 26.45 6.67
C PRO A 461 34.29 26.88 7.96
#